data_AF-A0A7L4WHY6-F1
#
_entry.id   AF-A0A7L4WHY6-F1
#
_cell.length_a   1.000
_cell.length_b   1.000
_cell.length_c   1.000
_cell.angle_alpha   90.00
_cell.angle_beta   90.00
_cell.angle_gamma   90.00
#
_symmetry.space_group_name_H-M   'P 1'
#
loop_
_entity.id
_entity.type
_entity.pdbx_description
1 polymer ?
#
loop_
_entity_poly.entity_id
_entity_poly.type
_entity_poly.pdbx_seq_one_letter_code
_entity_poly.pdbx_strand_id
1 'polypeptide(L)' 'MAYHTYEFLRRRKNDPKWRGAYESARLQRAISFVFVLAIIALVLFIYKYNIDVMYYVNIVVEKIENIYKSFTSES' A
#
# COMPACT_ATOMS: atom_id res chain seq x y z
N MET A 1 -1.71 -13.78 12.77
CA MET A 1 -2.13 -13.32 14.12
C MET A 1 -3.17 -12.19 14.16
N ALA A 2 -3.53 -11.51 13.06
CA ALA A 2 -4.55 -10.44 13.10
C ALA A 2 -6.02 -10.93 12.98
N TYR A 3 -6.25 -12.13 12.43
CA TYR A 3 -7.59 -12.65 12.16
C TYR A 3 -8.38 -12.92 13.45
N HIS A 4 -7.73 -13.50 14.47
CA HIS A 4 -8.33 -13.75 15.78
C HIS A 4 -8.64 -12.45 16.55
N THR A 5 -7.84 -11.40 16.36
CA THR A 5 -8.02 -10.09 17.02
C THR A 5 -9.23 -9.35 16.49
N TYR A 6 -9.47 -9.36 15.17
CA TYR A 6 -10.66 -8.71 14.63
C TYR A 6 -11.94 -9.46 14.98
N GLU A 7 -11.96 -10.79 14.91
CA GLU A 7 -13.16 -11.55 15.31
C GLU A 7 -13.50 -11.35 16.78
N PHE A 8 -12.48 -11.26 17.64
CA PHE A 8 -12.63 -10.86 19.04
C PHE A 8 -13.28 -9.48 19.19
N LEU A 9 -12.80 -8.48 18.42
CA LEU A 9 -13.34 -7.12 18.44
C LEU A 9 -14.76 -7.05 17.84
N ARG A 10 -15.04 -7.82 16.78
CA ARG A 10 -16.35 -7.88 16.12
C ARG A 10 -17.43 -8.42 17.06
N ARG A 11 -17.09 -9.41 17.89
CA ARG A 11 -18.00 -9.95 18.92
C ARG A 11 -18.30 -8.94 20.02
N ARG A 12 -17.39 -7.99 20.27
CA ARG A 12 -17.49 -6.95 21.31
C ARG A 12 -17.74 -5.54 20.77
N LYS A 13 -18.27 -5.42 19.56
CA LYS A 13 -18.50 -4.13 18.88
C LYS A 13 -19.37 -3.13 19.67
N ASN A 14 -20.23 -3.63 20.56
CA ASN A 14 -21.13 -2.82 21.38
C ASN A 14 -20.52 -2.44 22.75
N ASP A 15 -19.40 -3.05 23.15
CA ASP A 15 -18.75 -2.73 24.42
C ASP A 15 -18.01 -1.38 24.29
N PRO A 16 -18.29 -0.38 25.16
CA PRO A 16 -17.67 0.95 25.06
C PRO A 16 -16.13 0.90 25.07
N LYS A 17 -15.57 -0.04 25.85
CA LYS A 17 -14.12 -0.28 25.96
C LYS A 17 -13.47 -0.68 24.63
N TRP A 18 -14.17 -1.46 23.79
CA TRP A 18 -13.61 -2.08 22.59
C TRP A 18 -14.13 -1.49 21.28
N ARG A 19 -15.19 -0.68 21.35
CA ARG A 19 -15.84 -0.05 20.18
C ARG A 19 -14.86 0.77 19.33
N GLY A 20 -13.99 1.57 19.95
CA GLY A 20 -12.99 2.37 19.22
C GLY A 20 -11.98 1.50 18.46
N ALA A 21 -11.48 0.44 19.10
CA ALA A 21 -10.56 -0.50 18.48
C ALA A 21 -11.22 -1.33 17.35
N TYR A 22 -12.52 -1.64 17.48
CA TYR A 22 -13.27 -2.29 16.42
C TYR A 22 -13.43 -1.40 15.18
N GLU A 23 -13.78 -0.12 15.37
CA GLU A 23 -13.93 0.83 14.26
C GLU A 23 -12.60 1.08 13.52
N SER A 24 -11.49 1.27 14.24
CA SER A 24 -10.18 1.45 13.62
C SER A 24 -9.75 0.20 12.84
N ALA A 25 -9.94 -0.99 13.39
CA ALA A 25 -9.64 -2.24 12.70
C ALA A 25 -10.54 -2.48 11.47
N ARG A 26 -11.80 -2.02 11.50
CA ARG A 26 -12.71 -2.07 10.35
C ARG A 26 -12.25 -1.12 9.24
N LEU A 27 -11.90 0.12 9.60
CA LEU A 27 -11.38 1.12 8.67
C LEU A 27 -10.08 0.65 8.01
N GLN A 28 -9.15 0.12 8.81
CA GLN A 28 -7.88 -0.41 8.30
C GLN A 28 -8.12 -1.54 7.28
N ARG A 29 -9.07 -2.44 7.54
CA ARG A 29 -9.44 -3.50 6.59
C ARG A 29 -10.05 -2.96 5.31
N ALA A 30 -10.92 -1.95 5.41
CA ALA A 30 -11.50 -1.30 4.23
C ALA A 30 -10.40 -0.63 3.39
N ILE A 31 -9.47 0.10 4.02
CA ILE A 31 -8.33 0.73 3.34
C ILE A 31 -7.45 -0.32 2.67
N SER A 32 -7.10 -1.40 3.37
CA SER A 32 -6.31 -2.49 2.78
C SER A 32 -7.01 -3.11 1.57
N PHE A 33 -8.33 -3.31 1.64
CA PHE A 33 -9.10 -3.84 0.51
C PHE A 33 -9.12 -2.89 -0.68
N VAL A 34 -9.36 -1.60 -0.46
CA VAL A 34 -9.32 -0.56 -1.51
C VAL A 34 -7.93 -0.49 -2.15
N PHE A 35 -6.86 -0.58 -1.35
CA PHE A 35 -5.49 -0.59 -1.84
C PHE A 35 -5.21 -1.80 -2.74
N VAL A 36 -5.68 -2.99 -2.35
CA VAL A 36 -5.56 -4.20 -3.18
C VAL A 36 -6.32 -4.04 -4.51
N LEU A 37 -7.55 -3.49 -4.48
CA LEU A 37 -8.29 -3.21 -5.71
C LEU A 37 -7.57 -2.21 -6.62
N ALA A 38 -6.95 -1.18 -6.05
CA ALA A 38 -6.18 -0.20 -6.81
C ALA A 38 -4.95 -0.84 -7.48
N ILE A 39 -4.24 -1.73 -6.79
CA ILE A 39 -3.12 -2.50 -7.38
C ILE A 39 -3.63 -3.36 -8.54
N ILE A 40 -4.73 -4.09 -8.35
CA ILE A 40 -5.30 -4.95 -9.41
C ILE A 40 -5.67 -4.09 -10.63
N ALA A 41 -6.34 -2.95 -10.42
CA ALA A 41 -6.70 -2.04 -11.50
C ALA A 41 -5.46 -1.50 -12.24
N LEU A 42 -4.40 -1.14 -11.52
CA LEU A 42 -3.14 -0.69 -12.09
C LEU A 42 -2.47 -1.78 -12.95
N VAL A 43 -2.43 -3.02 -12.45
CA VAL A 43 -1.87 -4.16 -13.20
C VAL A 43 -2.67 -4.42 -14.48
N LEU A 44 -4.00 -4.41 -14.41
CA LEU A 44 -4.86 -4.55 -15.59
C LEU A 44 -4.67 -3.40 -16.59
N PHE A 45 -4.48 -2.17 -16.11
CA PHE A 45 -4.19 -1.02 -16.95
C PHE A 45 -2.87 -1.19 -17.69
N ILE A 46 -1.79 -1.55 -16.98
CA ILE A 46 -0.47 -1.83 -17.56
C ILE A 46 -0.58 -2.91 -18.65
N TYR A 47 -1.27 -4.01 -18.35
CA TYR A 47 -1.48 -5.11 -19.28
C TYR A 47 -2.26 -4.68 -20.53
N LYS A 48 -3.37 -3.97 -20.35
CA LYS A 48 -4.24 -3.52 -21.45
C LYS A 48 -3.50 -2.61 -22.45
N TYR A 49 -2.62 -1.75 -21.95
CA TYR A 49 -1.91 -0.78 -22.78
C TYR A 49 -0.50 -1.24 -23.17
N ASN A 50 -0.09 -2.47 -22.86
CA ASN A 50 1.27 -2.99 -23.09
C ASN A 50 2.35 -2.01 -22.61
N ILE A 51 2.15 -1.43 -21.43
CA ILE A 51 3.10 -0.48 -20.86
C ILE A 51 4.37 -1.22 -20.47
N ASP A 52 5.51 -0.79 -21.02
CA ASP A 52 6.82 -1.28 -20.61
C ASP A 52 7.19 -0.66 -19.27
N VAL A 53 6.88 -1.37 -18.19
CA VAL A 53 7.18 -0.94 -16.82
C VAL A 53 8.69 -0.80 -16.61
N MET A 54 9.50 -1.65 -17.24
CA MET A 54 10.96 -1.64 -17.07
C MET A 54 11.59 -0.38 -17.64
N TYR A 55 11.06 0.12 -18.77
CA TYR A 55 11.49 1.40 -19.33
C TYR A 55 11.35 2.55 -18.31
N TYR A 56 10.20 2.67 -17.65
CA TYR A 56 9.98 3.73 -16.66
C TYR A 56 10.80 3.54 -15.39
N VAL A 57 10.98 2.29 -14.93
CA VAL A 57 11.84 1.98 -13.77
C VAL A 57 13.28 2.41 -14.04
N ASN A 58 13.82 2.10 -15.22
CA ASN A 58 15.19 2.46 -15.59
C ASN A 58 15.40 3.98 -15.61
N ILE A 59 14.44 4.75 -16.12
CA ILE A 59 14.50 6.23 -16.08
C ILE A 59 14.58 6.75 -14.64
N VAL A 60 13.82 6.15 -13.72
CA VAL A 60 13.84 6.57 -12.31
C VAL A 60 15.16 6.20 -11.65
N VAL A 61 15.66 4.98 -11.88
CA VAL A 61 16.97 4.53 -11.36
C VAL A 61 18.08 5.44 -11.86
N GLU A 62 18.12 5.74 -13.15
CA GLU A 62 19.14 6.63 -13.74
C GLU A 62 19.09 8.03 -13.10
N LYS A 63 17.89 8.58 -12.88
CA LYS A 63 17.74 9.86 -12.18
C LYS A 63 18.25 9.81 -10.75
N ILE A 64 17.96 8.73 -10.02
CA ILE A 64 18.44 8.55 -8.64
C ILE A 64 19.96 8.41 -8.61
N GLU A 65 20.54 7.64 -9.53
CA GLU A 65 22.00 7.47 -9.63
C GLU A 65 22.69 8.80 -9.94
N ASN A 66 22.13 9.60 -10.84
CA ASN A 66 22.68 10.92 -11.17
C ASN A 66 22.63 11.87 -9.98
N ILE A 67 21.53 11.87 -9.22
CA ILE A 67 21.40 12.63 -7.96
C ILE A 67 22.42 12.15 -6.93
N TYR A 68 22.59 10.85 -6.76
CA TYR A 68 23.57 10.29 -5.83
C TYR A 68 25.00 10.71 -6.21
N LYS A 69 25.34 10.59 -7.50
CA LYS A 69 26.65 11.01 -8.02
C LYS A 69 26.92 12.48 -7.74
N SER A 70 25.95 13.38 -7.95
CA SER A 70 26.13 14.82 -7.67
C SER A 70 26.43 15.10 -6.20
N PHE A 71 25.83 14.37 -5.26
CA PHE A 71 26.11 14.53 -3.84
C PHE A 71 27.49 14.00 -3.42
N THR A 72 27.96 12.93 -4.08
CA THR A 72 29.28 12.34 -3.77
C THR A 72 30.45 12.97 -4.51
N SER A 73 30.21 13.70 -5.60
CA SER A 73 31.25 14.41 -6.35
C SER A 73 31.58 15.79 -5.77
N GLU A 74 30.75 16.30 -4.86
CA GLU A 74 30.96 17.58 -4.15
C GLU A 74 31.64 17.41 -2.78
N SER A 75 32.00 16.17 -2.37
CA SER A 75 32.75 15.85 -1.14
C SER A 75 34.19 15.45 -1.42
#